data_AF-H0YLA0-F1
#
_entry.id   AF-H0YLA0-F1
#
_cell.length_a   1.000
_cell.length_b   1.000
_cell.length_c   1.000
_cell.angle_alpha   90.00
_cell.angle_beta   90.00
_cell.angle_gamma   90.00
#
_symmetry.space_group_name_H-M   'P 1'
#
loop_
_entity.id
_entity.type
_entity.pdbx_description
1 polymer ?
#
loop_
_entity_poly.entity_id
_entity_poly.type
_entity_poly.pdbx_seq_one_letter_code
_entity_poly.pdbx_strand_id
1 'polypeptide(L)'
;MRRSEVLAEESIVCLQKALNHLREIWELIGIPEDQRLQRTEVVKKHIKELLDMMIAEEESLKERLIKSISVCQKELNTLCSELHVEPFQEFTWNLITVVRCLIQEEGETT
;
A
#
# COMPACT_ATOMS: atom_id res chain seq x y z
N MET A 1 4.24 -2.28 -18.98
CA MET A 1 3.43 -2.38 -17.75
C MET A 1 4.36 -2.80 -16.63
N ARG A 2 4.28 -2.17 -15.45
CA ARG A 2 5.11 -2.54 -14.29
C ARG A 2 4.65 -3.91 -13.78
N ARG A 3 5.54 -4.72 -13.20
CA ARG A 3 5.17 -6.05 -12.66
C ARG A 3 4.03 -5.98 -11.64
N SER A 4 3.99 -4.92 -10.83
CA SER A 4 2.91 -4.67 -9.86
C SER A 4 1.55 -4.40 -10.53
N GLU A 5 1.53 -3.69 -11.65
CA GLU A 5 0.31 -3.43 -12.43
C GLU A 5 -0.22 -4.74 -13.04
N VAL A 6 0.66 -5.58 -13.59
CA VAL A 6 0.30 -6.90 -14.11
C VAL A 6 -0.30 -7.78 -13.01
N LEU A 7 0.32 -7.84 -11.83
CA LEU A 7 -0.19 -8.62 -10.69
C LEU A 7 -1.55 -8.10 -10.17
N ALA A 8 -1.77 -6.78 -10.22
CA ALA A 8 -3.06 -6.20 -9.88
C ALA A 8 -4.15 -6.62 -10.87
N GLU A 9 -3.85 -6.60 -12.17
CA GLU A 9 -4.77 -7.10 -13.20
C GLU A 9 -5.06 -8.60 -13.04
N GLU A 10 -4.03 -9.41 -12.81
CA GLU A 10 -4.18 -10.86 -12.55
C GLU A 10 -5.06 -11.14 -11.33
N SER A 11 -4.94 -10.33 -10.27
CA SER A 11 -5.76 -10.44 -9.05
C SER A 11 -7.23 -10.15 -9.34
N ILE A 12 -7.53 -9.14 -10.16
CA ILE A 12 -8.90 -8.83 -10.59
C ILE A 12 -9.47 -9.99 -11.42
N VAL A 13 -8.70 -10.53 -12.36
CA VAL A 13 -9.12 -11.68 -13.17
C VAL A 13 -9.39 -12.90 -12.31
N CYS A 14 -8.55 -13.17 -11.30
CA CYS A 14 -8.75 -14.26 -10.34
C CYS A 14 -10.07 -14.10 -9.56
N LEU A 15 -10.31 -12.91 -8.99
CA LEU A 15 -11.54 -12.61 -8.26
C LEU A 15 -12.78 -12.78 -9.15
N GLN A 16 -12.73 -12.27 -10.38
CA GLN A 16 -13.85 -12.39 -11.32
C GLN A 16 -14.17 -13.85 -11.65
N LYS A 17 -13.14 -14.68 -11.86
CA LYS A 17 -13.31 -16.13 -12.09
C LYS A 17 -13.95 -16.81 -10.87
N ALA A 18 -13.49 -16.49 -9.67
CA ALA A 18 -14.05 -17.07 -8.44
C ALA A 18 -15.52 -16.68 -8.23
N LEU A 19 -15.88 -15.41 -8.46
CA LEU A 19 -17.27 -14.92 -8.35
C LEU A 19 -18.18 -15.56 -9.40
N ASN A 20 -17.70 -15.73 -10.64
CA ASN A 20 -18.44 -16.43 -11.68
C ASN A 20 -18.70 -17.89 -11.30
N HIS A 21 -17.69 -18.58 -10.77
CA HIS A 21 -17.85 -19.97 -10.32
C HIS A 21 -18.84 -20.07 -9.15
N LEU A 22 -18.83 -19.12 -8.20
CA LEU A 22 -19.86 -19.06 -7.15
C LEU A 22 -21.27 -18.90 -7.73
N ARG A 23 -21.44 -18.05 -8.74
CA ARG A 23 -22.71 -17.87 -9.44
C ARG A 23 -23.18 -19.18 -10.09
N GLU A 24 -22.29 -19.86 -10.81
CA GLU A 24 -22.59 -21.16 -11.44
C GLU A 24 -23.05 -22.20 -10.40
N ILE A 25 -22.35 -22.28 -9.26
CA ILE A 25 -22.76 -23.17 -8.16
C ILE A 25 -24.16 -22.81 -7.66
N TRP A 26 -24.45 -21.52 -7.41
CA TRP A 26 -25.76 -21.07 -6.93
C TRP A 26 -26.89 -21.35 -7.92
N GLU A 27 -26.61 -21.24 -9.22
CA GLU A 27 -27.55 -21.59 -10.29
C GLU A 27 -27.85 -23.09 -10.28
N LEU A 28 -26.81 -23.93 -10.17
CA LEU A 28 -26.96 -25.39 -10.15
C LEU A 28 -27.80 -25.90 -8.97
N ILE A 29 -27.66 -25.28 -7.79
CA ILE A 29 -28.41 -25.67 -6.59
C ILE A 29 -29.73 -24.91 -6.42
N GLY A 30 -30.02 -23.95 -7.29
CA GLY A 30 -31.27 -23.17 -7.26
C GLY A 30 -31.38 -22.18 -6.09
N ILE A 31 -30.26 -21.60 -5.62
CA ILE A 31 -30.32 -20.56 -4.57
C ILE A 31 -31.05 -19.32 -5.12
N PRO A 32 -32.01 -18.73 -4.38
CA PRO A 32 -32.74 -17.53 -4.79
C PRO A 32 -31.88 -16.26 -4.70
N GLU A 33 -32.25 -15.24 -5.48
CA GLU A 33 -31.44 -14.03 -5.68
C GLU A 33 -31.17 -13.24 -4.40
N ASP A 34 -32.13 -13.18 -3.47
CA ASP A 34 -31.98 -12.52 -2.17
C ASP A 34 -30.83 -13.12 -1.35
N GLN A 35 -30.70 -14.45 -1.36
CA GLN A 35 -29.60 -15.13 -0.68
C GLN A 35 -28.26 -14.93 -1.40
N ARG A 36 -28.25 -14.90 -2.75
CA ARG A 36 -27.04 -14.61 -3.52
C ARG A 36 -26.53 -13.20 -3.22
N LEU A 37 -27.44 -12.24 -3.13
CA LEU A 37 -27.15 -10.86 -2.77
C LEU A 37 -26.53 -10.77 -1.37
N GLN A 38 -27.14 -11.40 -0.37
CA GLN A 38 -26.59 -11.42 0.99
C GLN A 38 -25.17 -12.01 1.04
N ARG A 39 -24.94 -13.13 0.36
CA ARG A 39 -23.62 -13.78 0.30
C ARG A 39 -22.58 -12.90 -0.41
N THR A 40 -22.98 -12.26 -1.52
CA THR A 40 -22.09 -11.37 -2.28
C THR A 40 -21.77 -10.10 -1.50
N GLU A 41 -22.71 -9.56 -0.72
CA GLU A 41 -22.45 -8.39 0.12
C GLU A 41 -21.42 -8.70 1.22
N VAL A 42 -21.43 -9.92 1.79
CA VAL A 42 -20.38 -10.36 2.72
C VAL A 42 -19.02 -10.41 2.04
N VAL A 43 -18.93 -10.95 0.81
CA VAL A 43 -17.67 -10.95 0.04
C VAL A 43 -17.18 -9.53 -0.22
N LYS A 44 -18.06 -8.64 -0.69
CA LYS A 44 -17.74 -7.23 -0.93
C LYS A 44 -17.25 -6.54 0.35
N LYS A 45 -17.91 -6.79 1.48
CA LYS A 45 -17.51 -6.25 2.79
C LYS A 45 -16.09 -6.68 3.14
N HIS A 46 -15.76 -7.96 3.06
CA HIS A 46 -14.43 -8.46 3.40
C HIS A 46 -13.33 -7.92 2.48
N ILE A 47 -13.60 -7.82 1.17
CA ILE A 47 -12.65 -7.21 0.22
C ILE A 47 -12.42 -5.74 0.57
N LYS A 48 -13.50 -5.00 0.85
CA LYS A 48 -13.39 -3.59 1.24
C LYS A 48 -12.59 -3.40 2.52
N GLU A 49 -12.90 -4.17 3.56
CA GLU A 49 -12.19 -4.10 4.85
C GLU A 49 -10.70 -4.37 4.70
N LEU A 50 -10.31 -5.37 3.89
CA LEU A 50 -8.91 -5.68 3.62
C LEU A 50 -8.22 -4.53 2.87
N LEU A 51 -8.84 -4.01 1.81
CA LEU A 51 -8.25 -2.91 1.02
C LEU A 51 -8.13 -1.63 1.85
N ASP A 52 -9.15 -1.29 2.64
CA ASP A 52 -9.12 -0.12 3.53
C ASP A 52 -7.99 -0.26 4.57
N MET A 53 -7.78 -1.47 5.12
CA MET A 53 -6.67 -1.76 6.05
C MET A 53 -5.30 -1.57 5.39
N MET A 54 -5.09 -2.15 4.20
CA MET A 54 -3.82 -2.02 3.48
C MET A 54 -3.51 -0.55 3.12
N ILE A 55 -4.52 0.20 2.69
CA ILE A 55 -4.37 1.63 2.39
C ILE A 55 -3.98 2.40 3.66
N ALA A 56 -4.67 2.17 4.78
CA ALA A 56 -4.37 2.84 6.04
C ALA A 56 -2.95 2.52 6.55
N GLU A 57 -2.46 1.30 6.35
CA GLU A 57 -1.09 0.90 6.68
C GLU A 57 -0.06 1.69 5.86
N GLU A 58 -0.25 1.77 4.54
CA GLU A 58 0.65 2.51 3.64
C GLU A 58 0.61 4.03 3.89
N GLU A 59 -0.57 4.59 4.18
CA GLU A 59 -0.72 6.00 4.56
C GLU A 59 0.01 6.31 5.87
N SER A 60 -0.15 5.46 6.88
CA SER A 60 0.57 5.56 8.15
C SER A 60 2.08 5.47 7.98
N LEU A 61 2.56 4.56 7.12
CA LEU A 61 3.97 4.44 6.79
C LEU A 61 4.49 5.74 6.14
N LYS A 62 3.78 6.26 5.14
CA LYS A 62 4.11 7.53 4.48
C LYS A 62 4.21 8.68 5.48
N GLU A 63 3.23 8.82 6.37
CA GLU A 63 3.23 9.88 7.40
C GLU A 63 4.43 9.76 8.35
N ARG A 64 4.73 8.55 8.82
CA ARG A 64 5.89 8.28 9.68
C ARG A 64 7.19 8.65 8.98
N LEU A 65 7.34 8.33 7.70
CA LEU A 65 8.53 8.66 6.91
C LEU A 65 8.68 10.17 6.72
N ILE A 66 7.60 10.88 6.39
CA ILE A 66 7.59 12.36 6.29
C ILE A 66 8.03 12.99 7.61
N LYS A 67 7.45 12.53 8.72
CA LYS A 67 7.77 13.03 10.05
C LYS A 67 9.23 12.78 10.42
N SER A 68 9.72 11.56 10.18
CA SER A 68 11.11 11.18 10.43
C SER A 68 12.08 12.07 9.64
N ILE A 69 11.85 12.24 8.33
CA ILE A 69 12.65 13.12 7.47
C ILE A 69 12.66 14.55 8.02
N SER A 70 11.50 15.09 8.42
CA SER A 70 11.41 16.44 8.98
C SER A 70 12.20 16.60 10.27
N VAL A 71 12.23 15.57 11.14
CA VAL A 71 13.04 15.57 12.36
C VAL A 71 14.52 15.53 12.02
N CYS A 72 14.97 14.59 11.17
CA CYS A 72 16.36 14.48 10.75
C CYS A 72 16.87 15.77 10.09
N GLN A 73 16.06 16.41 9.25
CA GLN A 73 16.40 17.70 8.63
C GLN A 73 16.62 18.80 9.67
N LYS A 74 15.78 18.86 10.71
CA LYS A 74 15.94 19.84 11.79
C LYS A 74 17.22 19.58 12.59
N GLU A 75 17.46 18.33 12.97
CA GLU A 75 18.67 17.94 13.72
C GLU A 75 19.94 18.22 12.92
N LEU A 76 19.95 17.91 11.63
CA LEU A 76 21.06 18.20 10.73
C LEU A 76 21.33 19.71 10.65
N ASN A 77 20.28 20.53 10.49
CA ASN A 77 20.43 21.98 10.44
C ASN A 77 20.98 22.55 11.76
N THR A 78 20.53 22.03 12.91
CA THR A 78 21.08 22.38 14.22
C THR A 78 22.57 22.03 14.29
N LEU A 79 22.96 20.82 13.90
CA LEU A 79 24.35 20.37 13.93
C LEU A 79 25.25 21.19 12.99
N CYS A 80 24.79 21.51 11.78
CA CYS A 80 25.51 22.39 10.85
C CYS A 80 25.73 23.78 11.45
N SER A 81 24.70 24.33 12.12
CA SER A 81 24.81 25.62 12.82
C SER A 81 25.81 25.56 13.98
N GLU A 82 25.84 24.47 14.75
CA GLU A 82 26.78 24.30 15.87
C GLU A 82 28.23 24.16 15.38
N LEU A 83 28.43 23.41 14.30
CA LEU A 83 29.75 23.18 13.70
C LEU A 83 30.23 24.33 12.82
N HIS A 84 29.41 25.36 12.60
CA HIS A 84 29.69 26.48 11.69
C HIS A 84 30.01 26.01 10.26
N VAL A 85 29.39 24.91 9.84
CA VAL A 85 29.53 24.34 8.50
C VAL A 85 28.29 24.71 7.69
N GLU A 86 28.48 25.05 6.42
CA GLU A 86 27.36 25.34 5.54
C GLU A 86 26.44 24.10 5.42
N PRO A 87 25.13 24.24 5.64
CA PRO A 87 24.20 23.14 5.47
C PRO A 87 24.29 22.61 4.04
N PHE A 88 24.36 21.28 3.89
CA PHE A 88 24.39 20.65 2.58
C PHE A 88 23.09 20.94 1.81
N GLN A 89 23.15 21.74 0.73
CA GLN A 89 21.98 22.26 0.01
C GLN A 89 21.39 21.31 -1.05
N GLU A 90 22.08 20.22 -1.42
CA GLU A 90 21.72 19.43 -2.61
C GLU A 90 20.53 18.48 -2.42
N PHE A 91 20.02 18.35 -1.19
CA PHE A 91 18.91 17.45 -0.88
C PHE A 91 17.60 18.21 -0.66
N THR A 92 17.00 18.70 -1.75
CA THR A 92 15.56 18.50 -1.89
C THR A 92 15.36 17.00 -2.01
N TRP A 93 15.35 16.30 -0.88
CA TRP A 93 14.97 14.92 -0.81
C TRP A 93 13.55 14.81 -1.37
N ASN A 94 13.44 14.40 -2.62
CA ASN A 94 12.20 13.84 -3.13
C ASN A 94 11.87 12.72 -2.13
N LEU A 95 10.68 12.72 -1.54
CA LEU A 95 10.27 11.69 -0.58
C LEU A 95 10.64 10.27 -1.08
N ILE A 96 10.51 10.09 -2.40
CA ILE A 96 10.84 8.90 -3.17
C ILE A 96 12.32 8.48 -3.03
N THR A 97 13.27 9.40 -2.97
CA THR A 97 14.71 9.08 -2.90
C THR A 97 15.14 8.65 -1.50
N VAL A 98 14.64 9.30 -0.43
CA VAL A 98 14.92 8.88 0.96
C VAL A 98 14.32 7.51 1.21
N VAL A 99 13.05 7.34 0.84
CA VAL A 99 12.32 6.09 1.05
C VAL A 99 12.96 4.96 0.25
N ARG A 100 13.48 5.24 -0.96
CA ARG A 100 14.24 4.26 -1.73
C ARG A 100 15.53 3.83 -1.02
N CYS A 101 16.32 4.76 -0.46
CA CYS A 101 17.51 4.42 0.32
C CYS A 101 17.16 3.58 1.55
N LEU A 102 16.14 3.97 2.32
CA LEU A 102 15.73 3.24 3.54
C LEU A 102 15.16 1.84 3.24
N ILE A 103 14.36 1.69 2.18
CA ILE A 103 13.80 0.38 1.79
C ILE A 103 14.86 -0.53 1.15
N GLN A 104 15.84 0.03 0.42
CA GLN A 104 16.94 -0.76 -0.15
C GLN A 104 17.84 -1.36 0.93
N GLU A 105 18.03 -0.68 2.07
CA GLU A 105 18.81 -1.24 3.20
C GLU A 105 18.06 -2.37 3.94
N GLU A 106 16.72 -2.33 4.01
CA GLU A 106 15.91 -3.41 4.61
C GLU A 106 15.79 -4.64 3.69
N GLY A 107 15.93 -4.47 2.37
CA GLY A 107 15.78 -5.53 1.37
C GLY A 107 17.02 -6.38 1.07
N GLU A 108 18.20 -6.06 1.63
CA GLU A 108 19.46 -6.82 1.44
C GLU A 108 19.73 -7.85 2.56
N THR A 109 18.79 -8.04 3.49
CA THR A 109 18.89 -9.05 4.56
C THR A 109 17.96 -10.26 4.35
N THR A 110 18.02 -10.89 3.18
CA THR A 110 17.70 -12.33 2.99
C THR A 110 18.33 -12.88 1.72
#